data_AF-A0A933TRE6-F1
#
_entry.id   AF-A0A933TRE6-F1
#
_cell.length_a   1.000
_cell.length_b   1.000
_cell.length_c   1.000
_cell.angle_alpha   90.00
_cell.angle_beta   90.00
_cell.angle_gamma   90.00
#
_symmetry.space_group_name_H-M   'P 1'
#
loop_
_entity.id
_entity.type
_entity.pdbx_description
1 polymer ?
#
loop_
_entity_poly.entity_id
_entity_poly.type
_entity_poly.pdbx_seq_one_letter_code
_entity_poly.pdbx_strand_id
1 'polypeptide(L)'
;MKPFLTREFITDALAASIRDPRQRALYDLCFMHRGHYKDEIIADKLRLIARLYQDPLQSPEYAAHRLARSAVDHWFGSLATAEELEASLLLEAHKRVMDLFADQGEERSRSLASKYLHFHFPELFYVYDPEVERLAREIVGGDCGFLSLAEFDPAYGRFHACCRKLAERLIPEVGRRLSPRELDRVLRAWMDSVGCDEPANRISGDAIRTSPHPTHSTQAYS
;
A
#
# COMPACT_ATOMS: atom_id res chain seq x y z
N MET A 1 -13.86 -16.29 -14.82
CA MET A 1 -13.66 -15.12 -15.72
C MET A 1 -12.46 -14.34 -15.22
N LYS A 2 -11.62 -13.78 -16.10
CA LYS A 2 -10.59 -12.83 -15.64
C LYS A 2 -11.30 -11.57 -15.15
N PRO A 3 -10.95 -11.01 -13.98
CA PRO A 3 -11.49 -9.73 -13.55
C PRO A 3 -11.09 -8.68 -14.58
N PHE A 4 -12.07 -7.99 -15.18
CA PHE A 4 -11.82 -6.96 -16.18
C PHE A 4 -12.43 -5.65 -15.68
N LEU A 5 -11.57 -4.65 -15.48
CA LEU A 5 -11.97 -3.29 -15.12
C LEU A 5 -12.61 -2.65 -16.35
N THR A 6 -13.93 -2.48 -16.34
CA THR A 6 -14.64 -1.83 -17.44
C THR A 6 -14.47 -0.31 -17.38
N ARG A 7 -14.59 0.37 -18.52
CA ARG A 7 -14.63 1.84 -18.57
C ARG A 7 -15.65 2.45 -17.60
N GLU A 8 -16.84 1.87 -17.50
CA GLU A 8 -17.90 2.35 -16.61
C GLU A 8 -17.45 2.28 -15.15
N PHE A 9 -16.95 1.12 -14.71
CA PHE A 9 -16.40 0.94 -13.37
C PHE A 9 -15.29 1.95 -13.05
N ILE A 10 -14.33 2.11 -13.97
CA ILE A 10 -13.21 3.03 -13.78
C ILE A 10 -13.73 4.47 -13.67
N THR A 11 -14.66 4.87 -14.52
CA THR A 11 -15.24 6.21 -14.50
C THR A 11 -15.97 6.49 -13.19
N ASP A 12 -16.76 5.52 -12.71
CA ASP A 12 -17.48 5.63 -11.45
C ASP A 12 -16.53 5.71 -10.25
N ALA A 13 -15.50 4.86 -10.21
CA ALA A 13 -14.47 4.87 -9.18
C ALA A 13 -13.70 6.20 -9.13
N LEU A 14 -13.46 6.83 -10.28
CA LEU A 14 -12.80 8.14 -10.37
C LEU A 14 -13.74 9.31 -10.06
N ALA A 15 -15.02 9.19 -10.41
CA ALA A 15 -16.05 10.20 -10.15
C ALA A 15 -16.51 10.22 -8.68
N ALA A 16 -16.35 9.10 -7.97
CA ALA A 16 -16.44 9.08 -6.53
C ALA A 16 -15.39 10.06 -5.98
N SER A 17 -15.85 11.23 -5.52
CA SER A 17 -14.98 12.21 -4.86
C SER A 17 -14.23 11.53 -3.72
N ILE A 18 -13.13 12.11 -3.24
CA ILE A 18 -12.49 11.66 -1.99
C ILE A 18 -13.51 11.86 -0.87
N ARG A 19 -14.37 10.86 -0.67
CA ARG A 19 -15.50 10.94 0.26
C ARG A 19 -15.02 10.87 1.69
N ASP A 20 -13.83 10.33 1.93
CA ASP A 20 -13.22 10.29 3.26
C ASP A 20 -12.56 11.64 3.60
N PRO A 21 -13.15 12.44 4.51
CA PRO A 21 -12.57 13.70 4.94
C PRO A 21 -11.20 13.51 5.61
N ARG A 22 -10.91 12.32 6.17
CA ARG A 22 -9.63 12.01 6.80
C ARG A 22 -8.52 11.89 5.77
N GLN A 23 -8.80 11.27 4.63
CA GLN A 23 -7.84 11.16 3.54
C GLN A 23 -7.53 12.56 2.97
N ARG A 24 -8.57 13.39 2.78
CA ARG A 24 -8.39 14.79 2.38
C ARG A 24 -7.54 15.56 3.40
N ALA A 25 -7.87 15.47 4.69
CA ALA A 25 -7.13 16.14 5.74
C ALA A 25 -5.65 15.72 5.78
N LEU A 26 -5.34 14.45 5.51
CA LEU A 26 -3.97 13.97 5.43
C LEU A 26 -3.22 14.54 4.20
N TYR A 27 -3.84 14.59 3.03
CA TYR A 27 -3.24 15.26 1.87
C TYR A 27 -2.99 16.75 2.16
N ASP A 28 -3.97 17.44 2.76
CA ASP A 28 -3.83 18.84 3.13
C ASP A 28 -2.69 19.03 4.15
N LEU A 29 -2.57 18.13 5.14
CA LEU A 29 -1.50 18.15 6.13
C LEU A 29 -0.11 17.93 5.50
N CYS A 30 0.03 16.98 4.58
CA CYS A 30 1.28 16.74 3.85
C CYS A 30 1.63 17.91 2.92
N PHE A 31 0.63 18.51 2.28
CA PHE A 31 0.81 19.66 1.39
C PHE A 31 1.24 20.92 2.15
N MET A 32 0.57 21.23 3.28
CA MET A 32 0.85 22.42 4.07
C MET A 32 2.15 22.31 4.87
N HIS A 33 2.55 21.09 5.23
CA HIS A 33 3.77 20.82 5.99
C HIS A 33 4.67 19.84 5.25
N ARG A 34 5.16 20.21 4.05
CA ARG A 34 6.04 19.31 3.27
C ARG A 34 7.33 18.93 4.00
N GLY A 35 7.91 19.89 4.73
CA GLY A 35 9.14 19.68 5.49
C GLY A 35 8.97 18.83 6.75
N HIS A 36 10.05 18.18 7.18
CA HIS A 36 10.09 17.28 8.34
C HIS A 36 10.76 17.94 9.56
N TYR A 37 10.41 19.19 9.84
CA TYR A 37 11.07 19.98 10.91
C TYR A 37 10.42 19.85 12.30
N LYS A 38 9.23 19.27 12.39
CA LYS A 38 8.45 19.19 13.64
C LYS A 38 7.94 17.77 13.86
N ASP A 39 8.49 17.10 14.87
CA ASP A 39 8.16 15.72 15.23
C ASP A 39 6.65 15.55 15.45
N GLU A 40 5.97 16.50 16.10
CA GLU A 40 4.52 16.45 16.33
C GLU A 40 3.68 16.33 15.04
N ILE A 41 4.05 17.08 13.99
CA ILE A 41 3.32 17.11 12.72
C ILE A 41 3.59 15.83 11.95
N ILE A 42 4.83 15.34 11.97
CA ILE A 42 5.19 14.07 11.33
C ILE A 42 4.45 12.91 12.02
N ALA A 43 4.42 12.90 13.35
CA ALA A 43 3.69 11.89 14.12
C ALA A 43 2.18 11.93 13.80
N ASP A 44 1.59 13.11 13.64
CA ASP A 44 0.18 13.24 13.24
C ASP A 44 -0.09 12.69 11.83
N LYS A 45 0.78 12.93 10.86
CA LYS A 45 0.69 12.29 9.53
C LYS A 45 0.72 10.78 9.66
N LEU A 46 1.68 10.24 10.42
CA LEU A 46 1.83 8.81 10.62
C LEU A 46 0.62 8.19 11.32
N ARG A 47 0.06 8.84 12.34
CA ARG A 47 -1.17 8.40 13.02
C ARG A 47 -2.38 8.40 12.07
N LEU A 48 -2.51 9.41 11.22
CA LEU A 48 -3.58 9.47 10.22
C LEU A 48 -3.43 8.34 9.19
N ILE A 49 -2.22 8.06 8.71
CA ILE A 49 -1.94 6.92 7.82
C ILE A 49 -2.35 5.61 8.50
N ALA A 50 -1.87 5.37 9.73
CA ALA A 50 -2.18 4.16 10.49
C ALA A 50 -3.71 3.95 10.65
N ARG A 51 -4.46 5.02 10.92
CA ARG A 51 -5.92 4.97 11.06
C ARG A 51 -6.65 4.74 9.74
N LEU A 52 -6.19 5.36 8.66
CA LEU A 52 -6.81 5.24 7.33
C LEU A 52 -6.69 3.81 6.78
N TYR A 53 -5.54 3.17 7.02
CA TYR A 53 -5.23 1.84 6.48
C TYR A 53 -5.34 0.72 7.51
N GLN A 54 -5.87 1.00 8.71
CA GLN A 54 -6.01 0.05 9.81
C GLN A 54 -4.70 -0.70 10.13
N ASP A 55 -3.57 -0.01 9.98
CA ASP A 55 -2.22 -0.57 10.06
C ASP A 55 -1.54 -0.02 11.32
N PRO A 56 -1.50 -0.79 12.42
CA PRO A 56 -1.02 -0.28 13.70
C PRO A 56 0.48 0.01 13.64
N LEU A 57 0.81 1.28 13.89
CA LEU A 57 2.20 1.73 14.02
C LEU A 57 2.65 1.63 15.48
N GLN A 58 3.79 0.99 15.74
CA GLN A 58 4.24 0.75 17.13
C GLN A 58 4.56 2.05 17.88
N SER A 59 5.25 3.00 17.24
CA SER A 59 5.62 4.28 17.85
C SER A 59 5.70 5.39 16.79
N PRO A 60 4.58 6.09 16.53
CA PRO A 60 4.55 7.24 15.62
C PRO A 60 5.57 8.32 15.98
N GLU A 61 5.82 8.55 17.27
CA GLU A 61 6.75 9.55 17.79
C GLU A 61 8.20 9.17 17.49
N TYR A 62 8.57 7.90 17.67
CA TYR A 62 9.90 7.42 17.35
C TYR A 62 10.18 7.48 15.84
N ALA A 63 9.23 7.03 15.02
CA ALA A 63 9.33 7.12 13.57
C ALA A 63 9.39 8.59 13.09
N ALA A 64 8.62 9.48 13.70
CA ALA A 64 8.67 10.92 13.43
C ALA A 64 10.04 11.52 13.75
N HIS A 65 10.61 11.18 14.91
CA HIS A 65 11.93 11.62 15.31
C HIS A 65 13.02 11.17 14.33
N ARG A 66 12.95 9.93 13.86
CA ARG A 66 13.87 9.41 12.84
C ARG A 66 13.76 10.15 11.51
N LEU A 67 12.54 10.42 11.05
CA LEU A 67 12.29 11.20 9.85
C LEU A 67 12.88 12.61 9.97
N ALA A 68 12.63 13.30 11.09
CA ALA A 68 13.11 14.66 11.32
C ALA A 68 14.64 14.79 11.37
N ARG A 69 15.33 13.72 11.77
CA ARG A 69 16.80 13.66 11.81
C ARG A 69 17.46 13.10 10.55
N SER A 70 16.66 12.74 9.56
CA SER A 70 17.14 12.12 8.32
C SER A 70 17.33 13.14 7.20
N ALA A 71 17.83 12.66 6.06
CA ALA A 71 17.91 13.44 4.82
C ALA A 71 16.61 13.39 3.99
N VAL A 72 15.46 13.03 4.59
CA VAL A 72 14.19 12.87 3.86
C VAL A 72 13.77 14.12 3.09
N ASP A 73 13.98 15.32 3.66
CA ASP A 73 13.67 16.58 2.97
C ASP A 73 14.56 16.80 1.75
N HIS A 74 15.82 16.35 1.78
CA HIS A 74 16.69 16.38 0.61
C HIS A 74 16.18 15.44 -0.49
N TRP A 75 15.82 14.20 -0.15
CA TRP A 75 15.25 13.25 -1.13
C TRP A 75 13.95 13.79 -1.73
N PHE A 76 13.10 14.41 -0.91
CA PHE A 76 11.83 15.01 -1.35
C PHE A 76 12.08 16.23 -2.25
N GLY A 77 13.09 17.03 -1.94
CA GLY A 77 13.57 18.09 -2.81
C GLY A 77 13.99 17.56 -4.18
N SER A 78 14.81 16.51 -4.22
CA SER A 78 15.23 15.88 -5.48
C SER A 78 14.05 15.39 -6.32
N LEU A 79 13.04 14.78 -5.68
CA LEU A 79 11.81 14.36 -6.38
C LEU A 79 11.00 15.54 -6.93
N ALA A 80 10.92 16.65 -6.19
CA ALA A 80 10.14 17.81 -6.57
C ALA A 80 10.80 18.66 -7.67
N THR A 81 12.13 18.60 -7.80
CA THR A 81 12.90 19.42 -8.74
C THR A 81 13.48 18.64 -9.92
N ALA A 82 13.30 17.31 -9.97
CA ALA A 82 13.79 16.51 -11.09
C ALA A 82 13.14 16.95 -12.40
N GLU A 83 13.95 17.27 -13.40
CA GLU A 83 13.47 17.57 -14.76
C GLU A 83 12.87 16.32 -15.41
N GLU A 84 13.50 15.16 -15.18
CA GLU A 84 13.03 13.85 -15.60
C GLU A 84 12.97 12.89 -14.41
N LEU A 85 11.79 12.30 -14.18
CA LEU A 85 11.58 11.34 -13.11
C LEU A 85 11.87 9.91 -13.59
N GLU A 86 13.10 9.47 -13.34
CA GLU A 86 13.48 8.08 -13.56
C GLU A 86 12.87 7.15 -12.50
N ALA A 87 12.53 5.93 -12.91
CA ALA A 87 12.04 4.91 -11.99
C ALA A 87 13.08 4.56 -10.90
N SER A 88 14.36 4.73 -11.20
CA SER A 88 15.46 4.55 -10.25
C SER A 88 15.35 5.46 -9.04
N LEU A 89 15.19 6.76 -9.28
CA LEU A 89 15.03 7.76 -8.24
C LEU A 89 13.81 7.49 -7.36
N LEU A 90 12.68 7.07 -7.95
CA LEU A 90 11.47 6.71 -7.19
C LEU A 90 11.70 5.50 -6.30
N LEU A 91 12.31 4.44 -6.84
CA LEU A 91 12.55 3.19 -6.10
C LEU A 91 13.59 3.36 -5.00
N GLU A 92 14.62 4.18 -5.23
CA GLU A 92 15.63 4.56 -4.23
C GLU A 92 15.00 5.38 -3.10
N ALA A 93 14.20 6.40 -3.43
CA ALA A 93 13.50 7.20 -2.43
C ALA A 93 12.55 6.32 -1.58
N HIS A 94 11.84 5.39 -2.21
CA HIS A 94 11.01 4.41 -1.49
C HIS A 94 11.84 3.55 -0.53
N LYS A 95 12.96 2.97 -0.99
CA LYS A 95 13.82 2.14 -0.14
C LYS A 95 14.39 2.92 1.04
N ARG A 96 14.84 4.16 0.83
CA ARG A 96 15.36 5.02 1.90
C ARG A 96 14.30 5.37 2.94
N VAL A 97 13.08 5.68 2.52
CA VAL A 97 11.97 5.91 3.45
C VAL A 97 11.54 4.61 4.14
N MET A 98 11.61 3.45 3.47
CA MET A 98 11.37 2.14 4.08
C MET A 98 12.39 1.85 5.18
N ASP A 99 13.67 2.16 4.96
CA ASP A 99 14.70 2.04 6.00
C ASP A 99 14.40 2.95 7.19
N LEU A 100 13.81 4.14 6.91
CA LEU A 100 13.04 5.03 7.79
C LEU A 100 12.18 4.34 8.86
N PHE A 101 11.62 3.19 8.51
CA PHE A 101 10.59 2.49 9.26
C PHE A 101 10.98 1.05 9.62
N ALA A 102 12.25 0.67 9.45
CA ALA A 102 12.71 -0.72 9.60
C ALA A 102 12.31 -1.43 10.92
N ASP A 103 12.01 -0.69 11.98
CA ASP A 103 11.51 -1.19 13.26
C ASP A 103 10.09 -1.78 13.20
N GLN A 104 9.34 -1.54 12.12
CA GLN A 104 7.98 -2.06 11.92
C GLN A 104 7.95 -3.48 11.33
N GLY A 105 9.09 -4.03 10.92
CA GLY A 105 9.19 -5.27 10.14
C GLY A 105 9.07 -5.01 8.64
N GLU A 106 9.68 -5.86 7.82
CA GLU A 106 9.94 -5.59 6.40
C GLU A 106 8.68 -5.22 5.59
N GLU A 107 7.64 -6.05 5.67
CA GLU A 107 6.39 -5.84 4.92
C GLU A 107 5.65 -4.56 5.33
N ARG A 108 5.55 -4.31 6.64
CA ARG A 108 4.92 -3.09 7.17
C ARG A 108 5.74 -1.84 6.83
N SER A 109 7.06 -1.92 6.92
CA SER A 109 7.96 -0.82 6.54
C SER A 109 7.77 -0.44 5.07
N ARG A 110 7.67 -1.44 4.19
CA ARG A 110 7.41 -1.25 2.75
C ARG A 110 6.06 -0.59 2.49
N SER A 111 5.00 -1.11 3.12
CA SER A 111 3.66 -0.54 2.99
C SER A 111 3.60 0.89 3.52
N LEU A 112 4.12 1.13 4.73
CA LEU A 112 4.17 2.44 5.36
C LEU A 112 4.96 3.45 4.54
N ALA A 113 6.14 3.08 4.00
CA ALA A 113 6.93 3.94 3.14
C ALA A 113 6.18 4.36 1.88
N SER A 114 5.52 3.40 1.22
CA SER A 114 4.73 3.69 0.02
C SER A 114 3.54 4.61 0.31
N LYS A 115 2.82 4.39 1.42
CA LYS A 115 1.71 5.24 1.88
C LYS A 115 2.21 6.65 2.19
N TYR A 116 3.28 6.75 2.98
CA TYR A 116 3.88 8.02 3.35
C TYR A 116 4.26 8.85 2.12
N LEU A 117 5.01 8.24 1.20
CA LEU A 117 5.41 8.87 -0.06
C LEU A 117 4.21 9.22 -0.94
N HIS A 118 3.19 8.37 -1.01
CA HIS A 118 1.98 8.64 -1.76
C HIS A 118 1.23 9.88 -1.26
N PHE A 119 1.16 10.11 0.05
CA PHE A 119 0.50 11.33 0.57
C PHE A 119 1.30 12.61 0.31
N HIS A 120 2.62 12.52 0.15
CA HIS A 120 3.46 13.66 -0.21
C HIS A 120 3.55 13.89 -1.74
N PHE A 121 3.53 12.80 -2.52
CA PHE A 121 3.69 12.79 -3.97
C PHE A 121 2.67 11.83 -4.62
N PRO A 122 1.36 12.18 -4.60
CA PRO A 122 0.29 11.28 -5.03
C PRO A 122 0.38 10.84 -6.49
N GLU A 123 1.04 11.64 -7.32
CA GLU A 123 1.18 11.38 -8.75
C GLU A 123 2.44 10.53 -9.06
N LEU A 124 3.28 10.21 -8.07
CA LEU A 124 4.57 9.53 -8.28
C LEU A 124 4.63 8.12 -7.67
N PHE A 125 4.02 7.91 -6.51
CA PHE A 125 4.14 6.64 -5.77
C PHE A 125 2.82 5.87 -5.73
N TYR A 126 2.88 4.57 -6.00
CA TYR A 126 1.75 3.67 -5.79
C TYR A 126 1.69 3.26 -4.32
N VAL A 127 0.49 3.16 -3.76
CA VAL A 127 0.32 2.63 -2.40
C VAL A 127 0.49 1.11 -2.44
N TYR A 128 1.51 0.61 -1.77
CA TYR A 128 1.76 -0.81 -1.60
C TYR A 128 0.97 -1.36 -0.40
N ASP A 129 0.26 -2.43 -0.68
CA ASP A 129 -0.44 -3.29 0.26
C ASP A 129 -0.44 -4.70 -0.36
N PRO A 130 -0.25 -5.78 0.43
CA PRO A 130 -0.21 -7.14 -0.12
C PRO A 130 -1.46 -7.53 -0.92
N GLU A 131 -2.65 -7.09 -0.51
CA GLU A 131 -3.90 -7.39 -1.21
C GLU A 131 -4.00 -6.62 -2.51
N VAL A 132 -3.60 -5.34 -2.51
CA VAL A 132 -3.53 -4.51 -3.72
C VAL A 132 -2.49 -5.04 -4.69
N GLU A 133 -1.33 -5.50 -4.21
CA GLU A 133 -0.29 -6.11 -5.04
C GLU A 133 -0.78 -7.39 -5.71
N ARG A 134 -1.42 -8.28 -4.94
CA ARG A 134 -2.03 -9.50 -5.46
C ARG A 134 -3.07 -9.18 -6.53
N LEU A 135 -3.99 -8.26 -6.24
CA LEU A 135 -5.05 -7.86 -7.17
C LEU A 135 -4.48 -7.27 -8.47
N ALA A 136 -3.51 -6.35 -8.37
CA ALA A 136 -2.88 -5.75 -9.54
C ALA A 136 -2.24 -6.83 -10.44
N ARG A 137 -1.59 -7.84 -9.83
CA ARG A 137 -1.00 -8.97 -10.57
C ARG A 137 -2.04 -9.86 -11.22
N GLU A 138 -3.16 -10.12 -10.55
CA GLU A 138 -4.28 -10.90 -11.11
C GLU A 138 -4.88 -10.22 -12.34
N ILE A 139 -5.11 -8.90 -12.28
CA ILE A 139 -5.65 -8.11 -13.40
C ILE A 139 -4.65 -8.05 -14.57
N VAL A 140 -3.37 -7.80 -14.28
CA VAL A 140 -2.33 -7.76 -15.32
C VAL A 140 -2.14 -9.16 -15.93
N GLY A 141 -2.14 -10.23 -15.17
CA GLY A 141 -1.93 -11.58 -15.71
C GLY A 141 -0.56 -11.78 -16.38
N GLY A 142 0.28 -12.59 -15.76
CA GLY A 142 1.65 -12.86 -16.21
C GLY A 142 2.69 -12.00 -15.51
N ASP A 143 3.91 -11.99 -16.04
CA ASP A 143 5.04 -11.29 -15.41
C ASP A 143 4.88 -9.76 -15.54
N CYS A 144 5.08 -9.07 -14.42
CA CYS A 144 5.07 -7.61 -14.33
C CYS A 144 6.44 -7.00 -14.61
N GLY A 145 7.47 -7.84 -14.84
CA GLY A 145 8.83 -7.42 -15.11
C GLY A 145 9.59 -7.06 -13.83
N PHE A 146 10.88 -6.81 -13.99
CA PHE A 146 11.77 -6.47 -12.89
C PHE A 146 12.70 -5.34 -13.30
N LEU A 147 12.79 -4.31 -12.46
CA LEU A 147 13.83 -3.29 -12.56
C LEU A 147 14.92 -3.67 -11.58
N SER A 148 16.12 -4.02 -12.05
CA SER A 148 17.27 -4.32 -11.21
C SER A 148 18.10 -3.05 -11.02
N LEU A 149 18.13 -2.52 -9.81
CA LEU A 149 18.92 -1.35 -9.43
C LEU A 149 19.74 -1.65 -8.17
N ALA A 150 20.77 -0.85 -7.90
CA ALA A 150 21.67 -1.12 -6.76
C ALA A 150 21.01 -0.86 -5.40
N GLU A 151 20.10 0.12 -5.28
CA GLU A 151 19.48 0.53 -4.02
C GLU A 151 17.94 0.58 -4.13
N PHE A 152 17.26 -0.56 -4.09
CA PHE A 152 15.79 -0.60 -4.05
C PHE A 152 15.25 -1.81 -3.30
N ASP A 153 13.96 -1.77 -2.96
CA ASP A 153 13.22 -2.93 -2.44
C ASP A 153 12.67 -3.79 -3.61
N PRO A 154 13.09 -5.06 -3.75
CA PRO A 154 12.68 -5.90 -4.88
C PRO A 154 11.17 -6.13 -4.99
N ALA A 155 10.47 -6.23 -3.86
CA ALA A 155 9.03 -6.48 -3.85
C ALA A 155 8.25 -5.25 -4.32
N TYR A 156 8.58 -4.07 -3.80
CA TYR A 156 8.01 -2.81 -4.26
C TYR A 156 8.40 -2.50 -5.70
N GLY A 157 9.63 -2.80 -6.14
CA GLY A 157 10.06 -2.65 -7.53
C GLY A 157 9.20 -3.45 -8.51
N ARG A 158 8.90 -4.71 -8.19
CA ARG A 158 7.97 -5.55 -8.97
C ARG A 158 6.56 -4.99 -8.95
N PHE A 159 6.06 -4.60 -7.78
CA PHE A 159 4.73 -3.99 -7.65
C PHE A 159 4.60 -2.70 -8.48
N HIS A 160 5.60 -1.84 -8.43
CA HIS A 160 5.67 -0.60 -9.19
C HIS A 160 5.65 -0.87 -10.70
N ALA A 161 6.45 -1.82 -11.19
CA ALA A 161 6.43 -2.23 -12.60
C ALA A 161 5.05 -2.79 -13.00
N CYS A 162 4.42 -3.56 -12.11
CA CYS A 162 3.09 -4.10 -12.31
C CYS A 162 2.02 -3.01 -12.43
N CYS A 163 2.03 -2.03 -11.53
CA CYS A 163 1.12 -0.89 -11.57
C CYS A 163 1.32 -0.04 -12.83
N ARG A 164 2.57 0.16 -13.27
CA ARG A 164 2.85 0.85 -14.54
C ARG A 164 2.23 0.12 -15.73
N LYS A 165 2.45 -1.19 -15.82
CA LYS A 165 1.89 -2.05 -16.89
C LYS A 165 0.36 -2.08 -16.83
N LEU A 166 -0.22 -2.10 -15.64
CA LEU A 166 -1.66 -1.99 -15.46
C LEU A 166 -2.19 -0.65 -15.97
N ALA A 167 -1.57 0.46 -15.58
CA ALA A 167 -1.97 1.80 -16.02
C ALA A 167 -1.90 1.95 -17.56
N GLU A 168 -0.91 1.33 -18.20
CA GLU A 168 -0.79 1.27 -19.67
C GLU A 168 -1.91 0.46 -20.32
N ARG A 169 -2.28 -0.68 -19.72
CA ARG A 169 -3.38 -1.52 -20.21
C ARG A 169 -4.76 -0.89 -20.09
N LEU A 170 -4.94 0.05 -19.17
CA LEU A 170 -6.19 0.77 -18.98
C LEU A 170 -6.36 1.96 -19.94
N ILE A 171 -5.33 2.30 -20.73
CA ILE A 171 -5.40 3.40 -21.71
C ILE A 171 -6.57 3.25 -22.70
N PRO A 172 -6.85 2.08 -23.30
CA PRO A 172 -7.97 1.93 -24.22
C PRO A 172 -9.34 2.20 -23.57
N GLU A 173 -9.48 1.93 -22.27
CA GLU A 173 -10.73 2.12 -21.53
C GLU A 173 -10.95 3.58 -21.13
N VAL A 174 -9.89 4.28 -20.72
CA VAL A 174 -9.98 5.63 -20.14
C VAL A 174 -9.55 6.74 -21.12
N GLY A 175 -8.83 6.37 -22.19
CA GLY A 175 -8.25 7.31 -23.17
C GLY A 175 -6.96 7.99 -22.71
N ARG A 176 -6.47 7.67 -21.50
CA ARG A 176 -5.21 8.18 -20.95
C ARG A 176 -4.64 7.23 -19.91
N ARG A 177 -3.37 7.46 -19.55
CA ARG A 177 -2.75 6.77 -18.42
C ARG A 177 -3.30 7.31 -17.10
N LEU A 178 -3.70 6.40 -16.21
CA LEU A 178 -4.07 6.76 -14.83
C LEU A 178 -2.82 7.10 -14.02
N SER A 179 -2.92 8.11 -13.16
CA SER A 179 -1.87 8.40 -12.20
C SER A 179 -1.87 7.37 -11.05
N PRO A 180 -0.79 7.28 -10.25
CA PRO A 180 -0.76 6.39 -9.09
C PRO A 180 -1.93 6.57 -8.12
N ARG A 181 -2.37 7.82 -7.88
CA ARG A 181 -3.54 8.13 -7.05
C ARG A 181 -4.83 7.62 -7.65
N GLU A 182 -5.02 7.83 -8.94
CA GLU A 182 -6.21 7.37 -9.65
C GLU A 182 -6.25 5.84 -9.70
N LEU A 183 -5.10 5.21 -9.95
CA LEU A 183 -4.99 3.76 -9.95
C LEU A 183 -5.27 3.16 -8.56
N ASP A 184 -4.75 3.75 -7.49
CA ASP A 184 -5.05 3.32 -6.11
C ASP A 184 -6.56 3.38 -5.83
N ARG A 185 -7.24 4.46 -6.23
CA ARG A 185 -8.71 4.56 -6.09
C ARG A 185 -9.45 3.46 -6.84
N VAL A 186 -9.07 3.23 -8.10
CA VAL A 186 -9.70 2.19 -8.93
C VAL A 186 -9.48 0.80 -8.33
N LEU A 187 -8.26 0.49 -7.90
CA LEU A 187 -7.93 -0.81 -7.31
C LEU A 187 -8.66 -1.03 -5.98
N ARG A 188 -8.75 -0.01 -5.12
CA ARG A 188 -9.48 -0.12 -3.84
C ARG A 188 -10.97 -0.27 -4.04
N ALA A 189 -11.58 0.55 -4.91
CA ALA A 189 -12.99 0.40 -5.26
C ALA A 189 -13.28 -1.00 -5.81
N TRP A 190 -12.35 -1.55 -6.60
CA TRP A 190 -12.50 -2.90 -7.15
C TRP A 190 -12.42 -3.96 -6.06
N MET A 191 -11.43 -3.85 -5.17
CA MET A 191 -11.28 -4.73 -4.02
C MET A 191 -12.53 -4.74 -3.14
N ASP A 192 -13.09 -3.56 -2.86
CA ASP A 192 -14.34 -3.42 -2.11
C ASP A 192 -15.52 -4.09 -2.83
N SER A 193 -15.59 -3.97 -4.16
CA SER A 193 -16.65 -4.60 -4.96
C SER A 193 -16.56 -6.13 -5.01
N VAL A 194 -15.34 -6.68 -5.08
CA VAL A 194 -15.12 -8.13 -5.10
C VAL A 194 -15.31 -8.73 -3.70
N GLY A 195 -15.01 -7.98 -2.64
CA GLY A 195 -15.24 -8.39 -1.26
C GLY A 195 -16.70 -8.42 -0.83
N CYS A 196 -17.59 -7.72 -1.55
CA CYS A 196 -19.04 -7.73 -1.27
C CYS A 196 -19.79 -8.94 -1.87
N ASP A 197 -19.12 -9.75 -2.71
CA ASP A 197 -19.72 -10.87 -3.43
C ASP A 197 -19.45 -12.24 -2.77
N GLU A 198 -18.90 -12.34 -1.55
CA GLU A 198 -18.90 -13.63 -0.83
C GLU A 198 -20.32 -13.96 -0.34
N PRO A 199 -21.00 -14.99 -0.87
CA PRO A 199 -22.26 -15.43 -0.30
C PRO A 199 -22.01 -16.02 1.08
N ALA A 200 -22.90 -15.68 2.01
CA ALA A 200 -23.04 -16.23 3.36
C ALA A 200 -23.27 -17.76 3.37
N ASN A 201 -22.28 -18.55 2.95
CA ASN A 201 -22.31 -20.00 2.97
C ASN A 201 -21.11 -20.56 3.75
N ARG A 202 -21.02 -20.15 5.01
CA ARG A 202 -20.27 -20.86 6.06
C ARG A 202 -21.17 -21.12 7.27
N ILE A 203 -22.38 -21.64 7.05
CA ILE A 203 -23.13 -22.37 8.09
C ILE A 203 -23.90 -23.52 7.43
N SER A 204 -23.30 -24.71 7.41
CA SER A 204 -23.96 -25.99 7.69
C SER A 204 -22.98 -27.13 7.45
N GLY A 205 -22.49 -27.68 8.54
CA GLY A 205 -21.64 -28.86 8.53
C GLY A 205 -21.42 -29.41 9.93
N ASP A 206 -22.45 -29.33 10.79
CA ASP A 206 -22.49 -30.13 12.01
C ASP A 206 -22.95 -31.54 11.63
N ALA A 207 -22.05 -32.51 11.79
CA ALA A 207 -22.41 -33.89 12.13
C ALA A 207 -21.21 -34.64 12.71
N ILE A 208 -21.13 -34.60 14.05
CA ILE A 208 -21.06 -35.77 14.94
C ILE A 208 -19.93 -36.77 14.65
N ARG A 209 -18.96 -36.83 15.58
CA ARG A 209 -18.42 -38.10 16.08
C ARG A 209 -17.79 -37.96 17.48
N THR A 210 -18.64 -38.21 18.46
CA THR A 210 -18.42 -39.06 19.65
C THR A 210 -17.00 -39.12 20.23
N SER A 211 -16.86 -38.53 21.41
CA SER A 211 -15.87 -38.92 22.42
C SER A 211 -16.09 -40.35 22.91
N PRO A 212 -15.04 -41.04 23.36
CA PRO A 212 -15.15 -41.67 24.68
C PRO A 212 -13.95 -41.41 25.60
N HIS A 213 -14.27 -41.59 26.88
CA HIS A 213 -13.58 -41.33 28.14
C HIS A 213 -12.10 -41.74 28.30
N PRO A 214 -11.43 -41.21 29.35
CA PRO A 214 -10.05 -41.52 29.71
C PRO A 214 -9.97 -42.77 30.59
N THR A 215 -8.95 -43.60 30.37
CA THR A 215 -8.51 -44.64 31.30
C THR A 215 -7.16 -44.27 31.90
N HIS A 216 -7.13 -44.27 33.24
CA HIS A 216 -5.94 -44.17 34.09
C HIS A 216 -5.03 -45.42 33.96
N SER A 217 -3.80 -45.28 34.48
CA SER A 217 -2.83 -46.34 34.94
C SER A 217 -1.66 -46.58 33.96
N THR A 218 -0.37 -46.69 34.30
CA THR A 218 0.44 -46.64 35.54
C THR A 218 1.93 -46.49 35.12
N GLN A 219 2.76 -45.99 36.04
CA GLN A 219 4.22 -45.93 36.06
C GLN A 219 4.97 -47.22 35.60
N ALA A 220 6.18 -47.06 35.05
CA ALA A 220 7.41 -47.69 35.57
C ALA A 220 8.64 -47.15 34.82
N TYR A 221 9.54 -46.46 35.54
CA TYR A 221 10.95 -46.32 35.19
C TYR A 221 11.72 -47.43 35.91
N SER A 222 12.51 -48.18 35.16
CA SER A 222 13.68 -48.96 35.61
C SER A 222 14.77 -48.78 34.57
#